data_AF-A0A7C9AQ45-F1
#
_entry.id   AF-A0A7C9AQ45-F1
#
_cell.length_a   1.000
_cell.length_b   1.000
_cell.length_c   1.000
_cell.angle_alpha   90.00
_cell.angle_beta   90.00
_cell.angle_gamma   90.00
#
_symmetry.space_group_name_H-M   'P 1'
#
loop_
_entity.id
_entity.type
_entity.pdbx_description
1 polymer ?
#
loop_
_entity_poly.entity_id
_entity_poly.type
_entity_poly.pdbx_seq_one_letter_code
_entity_poly.pdbx_strand_id
1 'polypeptide(L)'
;EWESLFMTEKTREGSIESSKEADTDITWSDDWDEGWESFHDEEPVQKEKSASSRSIHPLHTCWMEILKKLIMLSRFSELVRLIDQSLERPDVILIDEDDAHNLSQMLIGSDCFMALKMTLLLPYEAVRLQCLDAVEGKLKQGGFPGNTDDKVFLALILSSGIISTIISKSSYGATFSYLCYLVGNFSREYQQAQLARITQTSRDDKEAEVFHLTFRRILFPDFVSELVKADQQILAGFLVAKFMHTNPSLSLINVAEAGLRRYLGKHLQELEAHNSSAEARSPEILQNTLSSLEVKLKCSIQSALSLLPTSL
;
A
#
# COMPACT_ATOMS: atom_id res chain seq x y z
N GLU A 1 -21.48 15.73 -13.54
CA GLU A 1 -21.13 14.39 -14.08
C GLU A 1 -20.06 13.65 -13.26
N TRP A 2 -19.02 14.30 -12.72
CA TRP A 2 -17.96 13.64 -11.91
C TRP A 2 -18.34 13.21 -10.49
N GLU A 3 -19.52 13.60 -10.02
CA GLU A 3 -19.98 13.33 -8.65
C GLU A 3 -20.49 11.90 -8.45
N SER A 4 -20.53 11.07 -9.49
CA SER A 4 -20.90 9.63 -9.42
C SER A 4 -19.70 8.69 -9.19
N LEU A 5 -18.47 9.14 -9.52
CA LEU A 5 -17.30 8.75 -8.72
C LEU A 5 -17.55 9.27 -7.28
N PHE A 6 -16.86 9.01 -6.20
CA PHE A 6 -17.23 9.57 -4.85
C PHE A 6 -18.56 9.11 -4.20
N MET A 7 -19.67 8.92 -4.93
CA MET A 7 -20.93 8.44 -4.33
C MET A 7 -20.89 6.92 -4.15
N THR A 8 -20.76 6.49 -2.90
CA THR A 8 -20.98 5.09 -2.50
C THR A 8 -22.49 4.90 -2.28
N GLU A 9 -23.11 3.96 -3.00
CA GLU A 9 -24.54 3.66 -2.92
C GLU A 9 -24.94 3.35 -1.46
N LYS A 10 -25.65 4.28 -0.84
CA LYS A 10 -26.13 4.17 0.55
C LYS A 10 -27.41 3.33 0.54
N THR A 11 -27.27 2.01 0.48
CA THR A 11 -28.42 1.11 0.53
C THR A 11 -28.90 0.94 1.97
N ARG A 12 -29.83 1.83 2.33
CA ARG A 12 -31.04 1.64 3.16
C ARG A 12 -30.91 0.78 4.43
N GLU A 13 -30.91 1.49 5.55
CA GLU A 13 -31.19 0.99 6.90
C GLU A 13 -32.48 0.16 6.97
N GLY A 14 -32.38 -0.99 7.62
CA GLY A 14 -33.51 -1.79 8.11
C GLY A 14 -33.26 -2.12 9.59
N SER A 15 -33.86 -1.31 10.45
CA SER A 15 -34.04 -1.51 11.89
C SER A 15 -34.78 -2.82 12.19
N ILE A 16 -34.27 -3.65 13.13
CA ILE A 16 -35.06 -4.45 14.08
C ILE A 16 -34.30 -4.57 15.41
N GLU A 17 -34.99 -4.20 16.49
CA GLU A 17 -34.57 -4.24 17.89
C GLU A 17 -34.61 -5.64 18.53
N SER A 18 -33.73 -5.83 19.53
CA SER A 18 -33.83 -6.56 20.81
C SER A 18 -34.40 -7.98 20.92
N SER A 19 -33.72 -8.83 21.70
CA SER A 19 -34.30 -9.55 22.85
C SER A 19 -33.22 -10.14 23.77
N LYS A 20 -33.57 -10.29 25.05
CA LYS A 20 -32.77 -10.61 26.24
C LYS A 20 -32.82 -12.10 26.63
N GLU A 21 -31.87 -12.48 27.50
CA GLU A 21 -31.90 -13.53 28.55
C GLU A 21 -31.89 -15.00 28.05
N ALA A 22 -31.20 -16.00 28.64
CA ALA A 22 -30.77 -16.21 30.03
C ALA A 22 -29.59 -17.21 30.16
N ASP A 23 -28.88 -17.07 31.29
CA ASP A 23 -28.13 -18.04 32.12
C ASP A 23 -27.72 -19.42 31.60
N THR A 24 -26.43 -19.72 31.74
CA THR A 24 -26.03 -20.97 32.42
C THR A 24 -24.70 -20.81 33.13
N ASP A 25 -24.83 -20.88 34.44
CA ASP A 25 -23.86 -21.04 35.51
C ASP A 25 -22.88 -22.19 35.24
N ILE A 26 -21.57 -21.91 35.20
CA ILE A 26 -20.53 -22.93 35.40
C ILE A 26 -19.48 -22.36 36.36
N THR A 27 -19.65 -22.77 37.61
CA THR A 27 -18.68 -22.72 38.71
C THR A 27 -17.40 -23.47 38.31
N TRP A 28 -16.26 -22.78 38.26
CA TRP A 28 -14.93 -23.41 38.21
C TRP A 28 -14.21 -23.08 39.51
N SER A 29 -13.86 -24.13 40.25
CA SER A 29 -13.26 -24.11 41.58
C SER A 29 -11.86 -23.50 41.59
N ASP A 30 -11.59 -22.76 42.66
CA ASP A 30 -10.25 -22.49 43.19
C ASP A 30 -9.49 -23.80 43.44
N ASP A 31 -8.24 -23.87 42.97
CA ASP A 31 -7.13 -24.62 43.57
C ASP A 31 -5.89 -24.52 42.66
N TRP A 32 -5.20 -23.37 42.70
CA TRP A 32 -3.81 -23.24 42.22
C TRP A 32 -3.03 -22.25 43.10
N ASP A 33 -3.07 -22.49 44.42
CA ASP A 33 -2.00 -22.06 45.30
C ASP A 33 -0.91 -23.13 45.25
N GLU A 34 0.22 -22.84 44.61
CA GLU A 34 1.56 -23.24 45.06
C GLU A 34 2.64 -22.83 44.03
N GLY A 35 3.37 -21.77 44.38
CA GLY A 35 4.81 -21.72 44.13
C GLY A 35 5.28 -21.23 42.76
N TRP A 36 5.28 -19.91 42.57
CA TRP A 36 6.41 -19.26 41.88
C TRP A 36 6.91 -18.11 42.76
N GLU A 37 8.11 -18.32 43.27
CA GLU A 37 8.82 -17.47 44.19
C GLU A 37 8.99 -16.05 43.62
N SER A 38 8.81 -15.08 44.52
CA SER A 38 9.02 -13.66 44.34
C SER A 38 10.43 -13.36 43.82
N PHE A 39 10.56 -13.03 42.54
CA PHE A 39 11.74 -12.36 42.01
C PHE A 39 11.58 -10.86 42.26
N HIS A 40 12.54 -10.31 43.01
CA HIS A 40 12.60 -8.92 43.45
C HIS A 40 12.28 -7.90 42.34
N ASP A 41 11.32 -7.02 42.64
CA ASP A 41 11.13 -5.73 41.99
C ASP A 41 12.37 -4.85 42.25
N GLU A 42 13.26 -4.78 41.26
CA GLU A 42 14.21 -3.67 41.13
C GLU A 42 13.73 -2.79 39.96
N GLU A 43 13.11 -1.65 40.29
CA GLU A 43 12.79 -0.59 39.34
C GLU A 43 14.08 -0.09 38.65
N PRO A 44 14.16 -0.09 37.29
CA PRO A 44 15.05 0.81 36.61
C PRO A 44 14.27 2.07 36.23
N VAL A 45 14.60 3.13 36.98
CA VAL A 45 14.73 4.54 36.54
C VAL A 45 14.24 4.81 35.12
N GLN A 46 13.22 5.67 35.02
CA GLN A 46 12.77 6.35 33.80
C GLN A 46 13.95 6.68 32.88
N LYS A 47 14.15 5.87 31.84
CA LYS A 47 14.91 6.26 30.66
C LYS A 47 13.94 6.59 29.55
N GLU A 48 14.14 7.81 29.07
CA GLU A 48 13.65 8.45 27.86
C GLU A 48 13.12 7.49 26.80
N LYS A 49 12.00 7.86 26.17
CA LYS A 49 11.40 7.21 24.99
C LYS A 49 12.45 6.99 23.91
N SER A 50 13.15 5.87 23.97
CA SER A 50 14.03 5.41 22.91
C SER A 50 13.17 5.00 21.73
N ALA A 51 13.56 5.44 20.54
CA ALA A 51 13.04 4.95 19.27
C ALA A 51 12.74 3.46 19.36
N SER A 52 11.51 3.06 19.00
CA SER A 52 11.04 1.68 18.99
C SER A 52 12.15 0.75 18.49
N SER A 53 12.80 0.04 19.42
CA SER A 53 13.95 -0.79 19.14
C SER A 53 13.45 -1.98 18.35
N ARG A 54 13.61 -1.94 17.03
CA ARG A 54 13.27 -3.08 16.18
C ARG A 54 14.16 -4.25 16.56
N SER A 55 13.56 -5.37 16.94
CA SER A 55 14.28 -6.57 17.31
C SER A 55 14.27 -7.55 16.13
N ILE A 56 15.37 -8.27 15.91
CA ILE A 56 15.41 -9.33 14.91
C ILE A 56 14.65 -10.53 15.49
N HIS A 57 13.83 -11.18 14.66
CA HIS A 57 13.07 -12.35 15.05
C HIS A 57 14.02 -13.45 15.55
N PRO A 58 13.79 -14.08 16.73
CA PRO A 58 14.68 -15.12 17.27
C PRO A 58 14.92 -16.28 16.31
N LEU A 59 13.93 -16.60 15.47
CA LEU A 59 14.00 -17.62 14.42
C LEU A 59 14.37 -17.07 13.03
N HIS A 60 15.07 -15.93 12.92
CA HIS A 60 15.44 -15.32 11.63
C HIS A 60 16.15 -16.29 10.69
N THR A 61 17.03 -17.16 11.21
CA THR A 61 17.71 -18.19 10.41
C THR A 61 16.72 -19.22 9.83
N CYS A 62 15.69 -19.61 10.59
CA CYS A 62 14.65 -20.51 10.08
C CYS A 62 13.81 -19.82 9.01
N TRP A 63 13.44 -18.56 9.24
CA TRP A 63 12.73 -17.76 8.25
C TRP A 63 13.54 -17.57 6.97
N MET A 64 14.83 -17.27 7.07
CA MET A 64 15.73 -17.17 5.92
C MET A 64 15.70 -18.45 5.08
N GLU A 65 15.82 -19.63 5.69
CA GLU A 65 15.77 -20.89 4.94
C GLU A 65 14.39 -21.16 4.32
N ILE A 66 13.29 -20.78 4.98
CA ILE A 66 11.94 -20.86 4.40
C ILE A 66 11.83 -19.94 3.16
N LEU A 67 12.22 -18.67 3.29
CA LEU A 67 12.18 -17.70 2.20
C LEU A 67 13.05 -18.15 1.02
N LYS A 68 14.25 -18.65 1.32
CA LYS A 68 15.16 -19.25 0.34
C LYS A 68 14.53 -20.43 -0.39
N LYS A 69 13.85 -21.33 0.32
CA LYS A 69 13.12 -22.44 -0.31
C LYS A 69 11.98 -21.97 -1.19
N LEU A 70 11.22 -20.96 -0.77
CA LEU A 70 10.15 -20.36 -1.59
C LEU A 70 10.70 -19.75 -2.88
N ILE A 71 11.86 -19.07 -2.80
CA ILE A 71 12.57 -18.53 -3.98
C ILE A 71 13.01 -19.66 -4.91
N MET A 72 13.64 -20.71 -4.37
CA MET A 72 14.09 -21.87 -5.16
C MET A 72 12.94 -22.61 -5.87
N LEU A 73 11.75 -22.59 -5.28
CA LEU A 73 10.54 -23.20 -5.83
C LEU A 73 9.72 -22.22 -6.70
N SER A 74 10.20 -20.99 -6.89
CA SER A 74 9.50 -19.91 -7.61
C SER A 74 8.08 -19.61 -7.07
N ARG A 75 7.83 -19.82 -5.77
CA ARG A 75 6.54 -19.57 -5.11
C ARG A 75 6.47 -18.12 -4.61
N PHE A 76 6.53 -17.18 -5.56
CA PHE A 76 6.69 -15.76 -5.27
C PHE A 76 5.48 -15.10 -4.59
N SER A 77 4.25 -15.49 -4.95
CA SER A 77 3.05 -14.97 -4.28
C SER A 77 3.02 -15.32 -2.79
N GLU A 78 3.45 -16.54 -2.45
CA GLU A 78 3.56 -16.99 -1.06
C GLU A 78 4.70 -16.28 -0.33
N LEU A 79 5.81 -16.00 -1.01
CA LEU A 79 6.92 -15.22 -0.46
C LEU A 79 6.45 -13.81 -0.04
N VAL A 80 5.78 -13.08 -0.94
CA VAL A 80 5.26 -11.73 -0.65
C VAL A 80 4.24 -11.78 0.49
N ARG A 81 3.29 -12.72 0.43
CA ARG A 81 2.24 -12.84 1.44
C ARG A 81 2.80 -13.12 2.83
N LEU A 82 3.82 -13.99 2.93
CA LEU A 82 4.42 -14.36 4.21
C LEU A 82 5.17 -13.19 4.84
N ILE A 83 5.92 -12.43 4.04
CA ILE A 83 6.62 -11.24 4.54
C ILE A 83 5.60 -10.15 4.92
N ASP A 84 4.54 -9.94 4.14
CA ASP A 84 3.47 -8.99 4.46
C ASP A 84 2.75 -9.33 5.78
N GLN A 85 2.51 -10.61 6.05
CA GLN A 85 1.94 -11.08 7.33
C GLN A 85 2.84 -10.75 8.53
N SER A 86 4.16 -10.75 8.35
CA SER A 86 5.08 -10.36 9.43
C SER A 86 4.98 -8.88 9.83
N LEU A 87 4.41 -8.03 8.97
CA LEU A 87 4.27 -6.58 9.23
C LEU A 87 3.21 -6.24 10.28
N GLU A 88 2.38 -7.19 10.73
CA GLU A 88 1.46 -7.00 11.87
C GLU A 88 2.21 -6.63 13.15
N ARG A 89 3.47 -7.06 13.25
CA ARG A 89 4.38 -6.75 14.35
C ARG A 89 5.55 -5.90 13.85
N PRO A 90 5.37 -4.57 13.68
CA PRO A 90 6.40 -3.68 13.12
C PRO A 90 7.63 -3.52 14.03
N ASP A 91 7.55 -3.98 15.27
CA ASP A 91 8.63 -4.07 16.25
C ASP A 91 9.60 -5.23 15.99
N VAL A 92 9.22 -6.20 15.14
CA VAL A 92 10.03 -7.38 14.86
C VAL A 92 10.37 -7.52 13.38
N ILE A 93 11.65 -7.67 13.09
CA ILE A 93 12.16 -7.85 11.73
C ILE A 93 12.37 -9.33 11.46
N LEU A 94 11.81 -9.83 10.35
CA LEU A 94 11.78 -11.25 10.02
C LEU A 94 13.17 -11.87 9.81
N ILE A 95 14.02 -11.17 9.06
CA ILE A 95 15.39 -11.57 8.69
C ILE A 95 16.32 -10.38 8.87
N ASP A 96 17.62 -10.62 9.11
CA ASP A 96 18.60 -9.54 9.18
C ASP A 96 18.95 -8.95 7.79
N GLU A 97 19.78 -7.90 7.78
CA GLU A 97 20.15 -7.20 6.55
C GLU A 97 21.04 -8.03 5.63
N ASP A 98 21.95 -8.83 6.19
CA ASP A 98 22.86 -9.69 5.43
C ASP A 98 22.09 -10.82 4.75
N ASP A 99 21.14 -11.43 5.45
CA ASP A 99 20.21 -12.42 4.93
C ASP A 99 19.31 -11.82 3.84
N ALA A 100 18.75 -10.62 4.07
CA ALA A 100 17.96 -9.91 3.07
C ALA A 100 18.79 -9.62 1.80
N HIS A 101 20.05 -9.21 1.98
CA HIS A 101 20.98 -8.99 0.89
C HIS A 101 21.25 -10.29 0.13
N ASN A 102 21.57 -11.38 0.81
CA ASN A 102 21.83 -12.69 0.19
C ASN A 102 20.64 -13.18 -0.64
N LEU A 103 19.41 -13.10 -0.10
CA LEU A 103 18.20 -13.47 -0.82
C LEU A 103 17.95 -12.56 -2.03
N SER A 104 18.23 -11.26 -1.89
CA SER A 104 18.10 -10.31 -3.01
C SER A 104 19.06 -10.65 -4.15
N GLN A 105 20.32 -11.03 -3.86
CA GLN A 105 21.30 -11.42 -4.87
C GLN A 105 20.89 -12.68 -5.63
N MET A 106 20.26 -13.65 -4.96
CA MET A 106 19.71 -14.83 -5.61
C MET A 106 18.61 -14.48 -6.62
N LEU A 107 17.80 -13.46 -6.33
CA LEU A 107 16.70 -13.02 -7.18
C LEU A 107 17.15 -12.08 -8.30
N ILE A 108 18.07 -11.14 -8.06
CA ILE A 108 18.44 -10.10 -9.04
C ILE A 108 18.82 -10.70 -10.41
N GLY A 109 19.57 -11.82 -10.43
CA GLY A 109 19.99 -12.48 -11.66
C GLY A 109 18.87 -13.17 -12.44
N SER A 110 17.77 -13.57 -11.76
CA SER A 110 16.64 -14.28 -12.37
C SER A 110 15.44 -13.36 -12.58
N ASP A 111 15.00 -12.70 -11.52
CA ASP A 111 13.90 -11.74 -11.50
C ASP A 111 14.20 -10.56 -10.54
N CYS A 112 14.78 -9.49 -11.08
CA CYS A 112 15.05 -8.27 -10.33
C CYS A 112 13.78 -7.53 -9.86
N PHE A 113 12.62 -7.70 -10.53
CA PHE A 113 11.37 -7.11 -10.06
C PHE A 113 10.91 -7.81 -8.80
N MET A 114 11.03 -9.14 -8.75
CA MET A 114 10.72 -9.90 -7.56
C MET A 114 11.69 -9.61 -6.41
N ALA A 115 12.99 -9.44 -6.71
CA ALA A 115 13.98 -8.98 -5.73
C ALA A 115 13.57 -7.65 -5.10
N LEU A 116 13.13 -6.68 -5.93
CA LEU A 116 12.65 -5.39 -5.46
C LEU A 116 11.37 -5.54 -4.62
N LYS A 117 10.36 -6.31 -5.07
CA LYS A 117 9.12 -6.51 -4.31
C LYS A 117 9.38 -7.07 -2.91
N MET A 118 10.25 -8.08 -2.81
CA MET A 118 10.64 -8.66 -1.54
C MET A 118 11.31 -7.63 -0.63
N THR A 119 12.29 -6.89 -1.16
CA THR A 119 13.03 -5.90 -0.37
C THR A 119 12.20 -4.69 0.02
N LEU A 120 11.18 -4.31 -0.76
CA LEU A 120 10.24 -3.22 -0.42
C LEU A 120 9.43 -3.50 0.85
N LEU A 121 9.24 -4.77 1.21
CA LEU A 121 8.59 -5.18 2.45
C LEU A 121 9.54 -5.22 3.65
N LEU A 122 10.84 -5.07 3.43
CA LEU A 122 11.87 -5.11 4.47
C LEU A 122 12.36 -3.70 4.82
N PRO A 123 12.84 -3.49 6.05
CA PRO A 123 13.25 -2.17 6.53
C PRO A 123 14.66 -1.74 6.08
N TYR A 124 15.23 -2.36 5.04
CA TYR A 124 16.64 -2.19 4.64
C TYR A 124 16.78 -1.28 3.42
N GLU A 125 17.16 -0.02 3.64
CA GLU A 125 17.25 0.97 2.55
C GLU A 125 18.33 0.64 1.52
N ALA A 126 19.53 0.25 1.96
CA ALA A 126 20.64 -0.06 1.05
C ALA A 126 20.29 -1.18 0.07
N VAL A 127 19.69 -2.26 0.59
CA VAL A 127 19.25 -3.41 -0.21
C VAL A 127 18.12 -3.02 -1.18
N ARG A 128 17.14 -2.22 -0.72
CA ARG A 128 16.06 -1.70 -1.58
C ARG A 128 16.60 -0.89 -2.75
N LEU A 129 17.54 0.02 -2.50
CA LEU A 129 18.15 0.85 -3.55
C LEU A 129 18.95 0.02 -4.55
N GLN A 130 19.68 -1.00 -4.08
CA GLN A 130 20.40 -1.92 -4.96
C GLN A 130 19.46 -2.68 -5.90
N CYS A 131 18.33 -3.19 -5.39
CA CYS A 131 17.33 -3.85 -6.24
C CYS A 131 16.65 -2.87 -7.20
N LEU A 132 16.42 -1.63 -6.76
CA LEU A 132 15.88 -0.57 -7.60
C LEU A 132 16.82 -0.24 -8.76
N ASP A 133 18.13 -0.15 -8.52
CA ASP A 133 19.14 0.05 -9.57
C ASP A 133 19.11 -1.07 -10.62
N ALA A 134 18.93 -2.32 -10.19
CA ALA A 134 18.80 -3.47 -11.09
C ALA A 134 17.53 -3.38 -11.96
N VAL A 135 16.39 -3.00 -11.37
CA VAL A 135 15.13 -2.79 -12.10
C VAL A 135 15.25 -1.64 -13.09
N GLU A 136 15.85 -0.52 -12.69
CA GLU A 136 16.12 0.62 -13.57
C GLU A 136 16.99 0.23 -14.76
N GLY A 137 18.05 -0.55 -14.51
CA GLY A 137 18.91 -1.09 -15.56
C GLY A 137 18.15 -1.98 -16.56
N LYS A 138 17.27 -2.86 -16.06
CA LYS A 138 16.45 -3.75 -16.90
C LYS A 138 15.42 -2.97 -17.73
N LEU A 139 14.76 -1.97 -17.14
CA LEU A 139 13.81 -1.11 -17.84
C LEU A 139 14.48 -0.29 -18.95
N LYS A 140 15.67 0.25 -18.71
CA LYS A 140 16.47 0.97 -19.72
C LYS A 140 16.84 0.10 -20.92
N GLN A 141 16.99 -1.21 -20.72
CA GLN A 141 17.27 -2.17 -21.79
C GLN A 141 16.01 -2.60 -22.56
N GLY A 142 14.84 -2.01 -22.27
CA GLY A 142 13.56 -2.36 -22.91
C GLY A 142 12.84 -3.54 -22.27
N GLY A 143 13.29 -4.00 -21.10
CA GLY A 143 12.67 -5.08 -20.35
C GLY A 143 11.42 -4.61 -19.62
N PHE A 144 10.29 -4.49 -20.32
CA PHE A 144 8.99 -4.33 -19.67
C PHE A 144 8.53 -5.69 -19.14
N PRO A 145 8.22 -5.83 -17.84
CA PRO A 145 7.56 -7.03 -17.37
C PRO A 145 6.16 -7.04 -17.98
N GLY A 146 5.91 -7.95 -18.91
CA GLY A 146 4.54 -8.23 -19.35
C GLY A 146 3.98 -9.29 -18.43
N ASN A 147 3.37 -8.94 -17.28
CA ASN A 147 2.70 -9.91 -16.41
C ASN A 147 1.67 -9.31 -15.45
N THR A 148 0.77 -10.17 -14.98
CA THR A 148 -0.36 -9.97 -14.04
C THR A 148 0.00 -9.38 -12.67
N ASP A 149 1.29 -9.14 -12.39
CA ASP A 149 1.84 -8.84 -11.06
C ASP A 149 2.22 -7.34 -10.88
N ASP A 150 1.85 -6.51 -11.85
CA ASP A 150 2.08 -5.06 -11.83
C ASP A 150 1.27 -4.35 -10.73
N LYS A 151 0.15 -4.94 -10.34
CA LYS A 151 -0.74 -4.45 -9.27
C LYS A 151 -0.03 -4.46 -7.91
N VAL A 152 0.60 -5.58 -7.57
CA VAL A 152 1.40 -5.77 -6.35
C VAL A 152 2.61 -4.84 -6.37
N PHE A 153 3.25 -4.69 -7.53
CA PHE A 153 4.39 -3.79 -7.68
C PHE A 153 4.05 -2.35 -7.32
N LEU A 154 2.97 -1.80 -7.90
CA LEU A 154 2.55 -0.43 -7.62
C LEU A 154 2.20 -0.23 -6.14
N ALA A 155 1.48 -1.17 -5.54
CA ALA A 155 1.10 -1.11 -4.12
C ALA A 155 2.32 -1.07 -3.20
N LEU A 156 3.34 -1.90 -3.47
CA LEU A 156 4.58 -1.94 -2.69
C LEU A 156 5.40 -0.65 -2.82
N ILE A 157 5.54 -0.12 -4.03
CA ILE A 157 6.30 1.12 -4.27
C ILE A 157 5.70 2.28 -3.46
N LEU A 158 4.38 2.45 -3.52
CA LEU A 158 3.67 3.48 -2.77
C LEU A 158 3.80 3.29 -1.25
N SER A 159 3.64 2.06 -0.77
CA SER A 159 3.68 1.77 0.67
C SER A 159 5.07 1.89 1.30
N SER A 160 6.12 1.66 0.51
CA SER A 160 7.52 1.65 0.98
C SER A 160 8.13 3.05 1.21
N GLY A 161 7.51 4.10 0.67
CA GLY A 161 8.04 5.47 0.66
C GLY A 161 9.16 5.74 -0.35
N ILE A 162 9.60 4.73 -1.12
CA ILE A 162 10.71 4.87 -2.10
C ILE A 162 10.34 5.75 -3.30
N ILE A 163 9.04 5.96 -3.52
CA ILE A 163 8.51 6.76 -4.63
C ILE A 163 9.09 8.18 -4.66
N SER A 164 9.27 8.81 -3.50
CA SER A 164 9.91 10.12 -3.38
C SER A 164 11.33 10.10 -3.99
N THR A 165 12.13 9.10 -3.66
CA THR A 165 13.47 8.88 -4.22
C THR A 165 13.42 8.64 -5.73
N ILE A 166 12.45 7.87 -6.22
CA ILE A 166 12.28 7.59 -7.65
C ILE A 166 11.97 8.87 -8.43
N ILE A 167 11.09 9.73 -7.90
CA ILE A 167 10.69 10.97 -8.58
C ILE A 167 11.84 12.00 -8.53
N SER A 168 12.49 12.15 -7.38
CA SER A 168 13.51 13.20 -7.19
C SER A 168 14.84 12.89 -7.88
N LYS A 169 15.22 11.62 -8.05
CA LYS A 169 16.49 11.25 -8.68
C LYS A 169 16.29 10.93 -10.16
N SER A 170 16.90 11.75 -11.01
CA SER A 170 16.87 11.57 -12.47
C SER A 170 17.45 10.24 -12.96
N SER A 171 18.29 9.57 -12.16
CA SER A 171 18.82 8.23 -12.45
C SER A 171 17.74 7.17 -12.58
N TYR A 172 16.56 7.37 -11.96
CA TYR A 172 15.42 6.44 -11.94
C TYR A 172 14.32 6.80 -12.96
N GLY A 173 14.66 7.54 -14.01
CA GLY A 173 13.69 8.02 -14.99
C GLY A 173 12.92 6.89 -15.71
N ALA A 174 13.53 5.73 -15.96
CA ALA A 174 12.83 4.62 -16.61
C ALA A 174 11.81 3.98 -15.66
N THR A 175 12.17 3.79 -14.40
CA THR A 175 11.28 3.32 -13.34
C THR A 175 10.13 4.29 -13.13
N PHE A 176 10.41 5.60 -13.04
CA PHE A 176 9.37 6.61 -12.90
C PHE A 176 8.39 6.60 -14.09
N SER A 177 8.92 6.51 -15.32
CA SER A 177 8.11 6.41 -16.54
C SER A 177 7.24 5.15 -16.54
N TYR A 178 7.78 4.03 -16.09
CA TYR A 178 7.05 2.77 -15.96
C TYR A 178 5.93 2.87 -14.91
N LEU A 179 6.16 3.51 -13.76
CA LEU A 179 5.12 3.77 -12.77
C LEU A 179 3.99 4.65 -13.33
N CYS A 180 4.33 5.70 -14.09
CA CYS A 180 3.33 6.53 -14.77
C CYS A 180 2.52 5.73 -15.79
N TYR A 181 3.18 4.83 -16.53
CA TYR A 181 2.52 3.89 -17.44
C TYR A 181 1.55 2.97 -16.69
N LEU A 182 1.96 2.37 -15.57
CA LEU A 182 1.10 1.50 -14.74
C LEU A 182 -0.12 2.24 -14.23
N VAL A 183 0.07 3.42 -13.65
CA VAL A 183 -1.02 4.25 -13.14
C VAL A 183 -1.98 4.64 -14.26
N GLY A 184 -1.47 4.98 -15.44
CA GLY A 184 -2.28 5.26 -16.63
C GLY A 184 -3.05 4.02 -17.12
N ASN A 185 -2.41 2.86 -17.13
CA ASN A 185 -3.05 1.60 -17.52
C ASN A 185 -4.17 1.20 -16.56
N PHE A 186 -3.93 1.20 -15.25
CA PHE A 186 -4.95 0.89 -14.24
C PHE A 186 -6.08 1.91 -14.21
N SER A 187 -5.79 3.19 -14.48
CA SER A 187 -6.83 4.20 -14.66
C SER A 187 -7.77 3.84 -15.82
N ARG A 188 -7.21 3.42 -16.95
CA ARG A 188 -7.99 2.98 -18.12
C ARG A 188 -8.78 1.71 -17.81
N GLU A 189 -8.18 0.71 -17.16
CA GLU A 189 -8.85 -0.53 -16.76
C GLU A 189 -10.04 -0.25 -15.83
N TYR A 190 -9.84 0.60 -14.82
CA TYR A 190 -10.90 1.06 -13.92
C TYR A 190 -12.05 1.74 -14.69
N GLN A 191 -11.73 2.67 -15.60
CA GLN A 191 -12.73 3.38 -16.41
C GLN A 191 -13.51 2.42 -17.32
N GLN A 192 -12.83 1.47 -17.97
CA GLN A 192 -13.46 0.45 -18.81
C GLN A 192 -14.37 -0.47 -17.99
N ALA A 193 -13.94 -0.87 -16.79
CA ALA A 193 -14.76 -1.68 -15.89
C ALA A 193 -16.03 -0.93 -15.42
N GLN A 194 -15.92 0.37 -15.14
CA GLN A 194 -17.09 1.22 -14.82
C GLN A 194 -18.07 1.31 -16.00
N LEU A 195 -17.57 1.53 -17.21
CA LEU A 195 -18.39 1.56 -18.42
C LEU A 195 -19.10 0.21 -18.64
N ALA A 196 -18.40 -0.91 -18.49
CA ALA A 196 -18.97 -2.24 -18.64
C ALA A 196 -20.11 -2.52 -17.64
N ARG A 197 -20.01 -2.02 -16.40
CA ARG A 197 -21.08 -2.10 -15.40
C ARG A 197 -22.31 -1.32 -15.83
N ILE A 198 -22.12 -0.09 -16.31
CA ILE A 198 -23.22 0.76 -16.79
C ILE A 198 -23.91 0.12 -18.00
N THR A 199 -23.14 -0.46 -18.91
CA THR A 199 -23.67 -1.15 -20.09
C THR A 199 -24.15 -2.58 -19.83
N GLN A 200 -24.09 -3.06 -18.58
CA GLN A 200 -24.48 -4.42 -18.16
C GLN A 200 -23.77 -5.54 -18.96
N THR A 201 -22.53 -5.29 -19.40
CA THR A 201 -21.71 -6.24 -20.17
C THR A 201 -20.62 -6.90 -19.32
N SER A 202 -20.59 -6.64 -18.01
CA SER A 202 -19.52 -7.12 -17.12
C SER A 202 -19.58 -8.62 -16.87
N ARG A 203 -18.41 -9.28 -16.92
CA ARG A 203 -18.19 -10.56 -16.25
C ARG A 203 -17.89 -10.31 -14.77
N ASP A 204 -18.46 -11.13 -13.89
CA ASP A 204 -18.18 -11.12 -12.45
C ASP A 204 -16.74 -11.62 -12.19
N ASP A 205 -15.79 -10.69 -12.17
CA ASP A 205 -14.44 -10.90 -11.64
C ASP A 205 -14.30 -10.10 -10.33
N LYS A 206 -14.48 -10.80 -9.21
CA LYS A 206 -14.42 -10.22 -7.87
C LYS A 206 -13.03 -9.69 -7.53
N GLU A 207 -11.97 -10.33 -8.00
CA GLU A 207 -10.59 -9.92 -7.69
C GLU A 207 -10.24 -8.62 -8.42
N ALA A 208 -10.61 -8.52 -9.69
CA ALA A 208 -10.46 -7.29 -10.46
C ALA A 208 -11.28 -6.14 -9.86
N GLU A 209 -12.52 -6.41 -9.41
CA GLU A 209 -13.35 -5.42 -8.72
C GLU A 209 -12.71 -4.90 -7.43
N VAL A 210 -12.20 -5.81 -6.59
CA VAL A 210 -11.51 -5.46 -5.34
C VAL A 210 -10.33 -4.54 -5.65
N PHE A 211 -9.47 -4.93 -6.60
CA PHE A 211 -8.33 -4.10 -6.99
C PHE A 211 -8.75 -2.74 -7.55
N HIS A 212 -9.76 -2.66 -8.40
CA HIS A 212 -10.26 -1.40 -8.95
C HIS A 212 -10.74 -0.43 -7.86
N LEU A 213 -11.36 -0.95 -6.81
CA LEU A 213 -11.73 -0.16 -5.64
C LEU A 213 -10.50 0.29 -4.85
N THR A 214 -9.55 -0.61 -4.57
CA THR A 214 -8.27 -0.28 -3.92
C THR A 214 -7.51 0.79 -4.71
N PHE A 215 -7.46 0.67 -6.03
CA PHE A 215 -6.78 1.61 -6.90
C PHE A 215 -7.40 3.01 -6.81
N ARG A 216 -8.72 3.13 -6.98
CA ARG A 216 -9.41 4.43 -6.89
C ARG A 216 -9.33 5.05 -5.51
N ARG A 217 -9.45 4.25 -4.44
CA ARG A 217 -9.55 4.78 -3.07
C ARG A 217 -8.20 5.05 -2.43
N ILE A 218 -7.20 4.23 -2.73
CA ILE A 218 -5.93 4.22 -2.02
C ILE A 218 -4.78 4.57 -2.97
N LEU A 219 -4.51 3.71 -3.96
CA LEU A 219 -3.26 3.80 -4.73
C LEU A 219 -3.18 5.07 -5.60
N PHE A 220 -4.25 5.43 -6.28
CA PHE A 220 -4.27 6.58 -7.17
C PHE A 220 -4.20 7.92 -6.40
N PRO A 221 -5.01 8.17 -5.35
CA PRO A 221 -4.85 9.34 -4.50
C PRO A 221 -3.47 9.44 -3.83
N ASP A 222 -2.88 8.31 -3.40
CA ASP A 222 -1.55 8.32 -2.80
C ASP A 222 -0.47 8.70 -3.83
N PHE A 223 -0.47 8.08 -5.00
CA PHE A 223 0.47 8.41 -6.08
C PHE A 223 0.38 9.89 -6.48
N VAL A 224 -0.85 10.42 -6.62
CA VAL A 224 -1.08 11.85 -6.91
C VAL A 224 -0.51 12.74 -5.79
N SER A 225 -0.68 12.33 -4.53
CA SER A 225 -0.15 13.08 -3.38
C SER A 225 1.38 13.08 -3.38
N GLU A 226 2.02 11.96 -3.70
CA GLU A 226 3.48 11.85 -3.81
C GLU A 226 4.04 12.71 -4.95
N LEU A 227 3.35 12.77 -6.10
CA LEU A 227 3.72 13.69 -7.18
C LEU A 227 3.67 15.15 -6.74
N VAL A 228 2.64 15.55 -5.99
CA VAL A 228 2.51 16.93 -5.47
C VAL A 228 3.65 17.25 -4.50
N LYS A 229 3.96 16.33 -3.58
CA LYS A 229 5.08 16.50 -2.63
C LYS A 229 6.44 16.60 -3.33
N ALA A 230 6.58 15.95 -4.48
CA ALA A 230 7.79 15.98 -5.30
C ALA A 230 7.82 17.12 -6.33
N ASP A 231 6.98 18.15 -6.17
CA ASP A 231 6.88 19.33 -7.06
C ASP A 231 6.50 18.97 -8.52
N GLN A 232 5.86 17.81 -8.74
CA GLN A 232 5.34 17.38 -10.04
C GLN A 232 3.86 17.72 -10.20
N GLN A 233 3.46 18.91 -9.78
CA GLN A 233 2.05 19.34 -9.71
C GLN A 233 1.35 19.35 -11.08
N ILE A 234 2.07 19.72 -12.14
CA ILE A 234 1.53 19.74 -13.52
C ILE A 234 1.17 18.32 -13.96
N LEU A 235 2.04 17.34 -13.72
CA LEU A 235 1.79 15.94 -14.06
C LEU A 235 0.65 15.37 -13.22
N ALA A 236 0.64 15.65 -11.91
CA ALA A 236 -0.45 15.25 -11.01
C ALA A 236 -1.81 15.79 -11.47
N GLY A 237 -1.87 17.08 -11.81
CA GLY A 237 -3.07 17.73 -12.34
C GLY A 237 -3.52 17.13 -13.66
N PHE A 238 -2.59 16.82 -14.58
CA PHE A 238 -2.91 16.15 -15.84
C PHE A 238 -3.48 14.74 -15.63
N LEU A 239 -2.89 13.93 -14.74
CA LEU A 239 -3.36 12.59 -14.43
C LEU A 239 -4.77 12.62 -13.82
N VAL A 240 -5.02 13.51 -12.86
CA VAL A 240 -6.36 13.71 -12.28
C VAL A 240 -7.35 14.16 -13.35
N ALA A 241 -6.98 15.14 -14.18
CA ALA A 241 -7.83 15.64 -15.25
C ALA A 241 -8.25 14.52 -16.23
N LYS A 242 -7.32 13.61 -16.57
CA LYS A 242 -7.56 12.44 -17.43
C LYS A 242 -8.39 11.36 -16.72
N PHE A 243 -8.09 11.08 -15.46
CA PHE A 243 -8.83 10.10 -14.65
C PHE A 243 -10.30 10.52 -14.48
N MET A 244 -10.50 11.81 -14.25
CA MET A 244 -11.79 12.47 -14.09
C MET A 244 -12.42 12.89 -15.44
N HIS A 245 -12.08 12.27 -16.58
CA HIS A 245 -12.35 12.71 -17.97
C HIS A 245 -12.80 14.17 -18.17
N THR A 246 -12.06 15.11 -17.58
CA THR A 246 -12.34 16.52 -17.76
C THR A 246 -12.16 16.86 -19.25
N ASN A 247 -13.00 17.75 -19.78
CA ASN A 247 -12.88 18.13 -21.18
C ASN A 247 -11.43 18.59 -21.43
N PRO A 248 -10.73 18.12 -22.49
CA PRO A 248 -9.35 18.52 -22.76
C PRO A 248 -9.15 20.04 -22.83
N SER A 249 -10.18 20.81 -23.19
CA SER A 249 -10.16 22.28 -23.16
C SER A 249 -10.07 22.88 -21.75
N LEU A 250 -10.42 22.09 -20.72
CA LEU A 250 -10.34 22.42 -19.30
C LEU A 250 -9.07 21.87 -18.64
N SER A 251 -8.19 21.16 -19.36
CA SER A 251 -6.88 20.71 -18.83
C SER A 251 -5.81 21.82 -18.87
N LEU A 252 -6.21 23.09 -18.83
CA LEU A 252 -5.30 24.24 -18.73
C LEU A 252 -4.64 24.27 -17.35
N ILE A 253 -3.41 24.78 -17.25
CA ILE A 253 -2.56 24.72 -16.05
C ILE A 253 -3.29 25.23 -14.78
N ASN A 254 -3.94 26.39 -14.86
CA ASN A 254 -4.67 26.99 -13.73
C ASN A 254 -5.90 26.16 -13.29
N VAL A 255 -6.51 25.43 -14.22
CA VAL A 255 -7.67 24.57 -13.93
C VAL A 255 -7.22 23.20 -13.42
N ALA A 256 -6.07 22.72 -13.88
CA ALA A 256 -5.46 21.48 -13.39
C ALA A 256 -5.09 21.58 -11.91
N GLU A 257 -4.56 22.72 -11.46
CA GLU A 257 -4.22 22.96 -10.06
C GLU A 257 -5.47 23.04 -9.16
N ALA A 258 -6.47 23.84 -9.54
CA ALA A 258 -7.74 23.91 -8.82
C ALA A 258 -8.48 22.55 -8.81
N GLY A 259 -8.42 21.82 -9.93
CA GLY A 259 -8.96 20.47 -10.06
C GLY A 259 -8.26 19.46 -9.17
N LEU A 260 -6.93 19.53 -9.07
CA LEU A 260 -6.10 18.71 -8.20
C LEU A 260 -6.43 18.97 -6.72
N ARG A 261 -6.51 20.25 -6.30
CA ARG A 261 -6.91 20.62 -4.94
C ARG A 261 -8.30 20.11 -4.61
N ARG A 262 -9.27 20.28 -5.53
CA ARG A 262 -10.64 19.79 -5.35
C ARG A 262 -10.71 18.27 -5.26
N TYR A 263 -9.96 17.58 -6.10
CA TYR A 263 -9.88 16.11 -6.11
C TYR A 263 -9.35 15.58 -4.78
N LEU A 264 -8.18 16.06 -4.34
CA LEU A 264 -7.57 15.66 -3.07
C LEU A 264 -8.44 16.04 -1.87
N GLY A 265 -9.05 17.24 -1.90
CA GLY A 265 -9.97 17.70 -0.85
C GLY A 265 -11.23 16.84 -0.72
N LYS A 266 -11.86 16.44 -1.84
CA LYS A 266 -13.01 15.51 -1.81
C LYS A 266 -12.61 14.13 -1.30
N HIS A 267 -11.48 13.59 -1.77
CA HIS A 267 -10.98 12.31 -1.26
C HIS A 267 -10.69 12.33 0.24
N LEU A 268 -10.15 13.43 0.76
CA LEU A 268 -9.94 13.61 2.20
C LEU A 268 -11.26 13.58 2.97
N GLN A 269 -12.29 14.27 2.49
CA GLN A 269 -13.63 14.27 3.11
C GLN A 269 -14.27 12.87 3.09
N GLU A 270 -14.10 12.12 2.01
CA GLU A 270 -14.57 10.73 1.92
C GLU A 270 -13.87 9.81 2.91
N LEU A 271 -12.55 9.93 3.05
CA LEU A 271 -11.79 9.16 4.04
C LEU A 271 -12.27 9.47 5.46
N GLU A 272 -12.60 10.73 5.76
CA GLU A 272 -13.13 11.15 7.05
C GLU A 272 -14.57 10.67 7.30
N ALA A 273 -15.41 10.60 6.26
CA ALA A 273 -16.76 10.08 6.35
C ALA A 273 -16.82 8.55 6.45
N HIS A 274 -15.79 7.84 5.98
CA HIS A 274 -15.73 6.37 5.88
C HIS A 274 -14.92 5.68 6.99
N ASN A 275 -14.74 6.30 8.16
CA ASN A 275 -14.04 5.75 9.33
C ASN A 275 -14.57 4.39 9.89
N SER A 276 -15.44 3.65 9.18
CA SER A 276 -16.14 2.48 9.72
C SER A 276 -16.39 1.31 8.73
N SER A 277 -15.65 1.17 7.62
CA SER A 277 -15.83 0.00 6.74
C SER A 277 -14.50 -0.60 6.28
N ALA A 278 -13.67 -1.02 7.24
CA ALA A 278 -12.41 -1.73 7.00
C ALA A 278 -12.59 -3.19 6.56
N GLU A 279 -13.80 -3.76 6.63
CA GLU A 279 -13.99 -5.22 6.61
C GLU A 279 -14.29 -5.85 5.25
N ALA A 280 -14.37 -5.07 4.18
CA ALA A 280 -14.62 -5.66 2.86
C ALA A 280 -13.67 -5.05 1.83
N ARG A 281 -12.82 -5.91 1.26
CA ARG A 281 -12.16 -5.75 -0.05
C ARG A 281 -10.70 -5.27 -0.01
N SER A 282 -9.84 -5.91 0.78
CA SER A 282 -8.41 -5.97 0.44
C SER A 282 -8.13 -7.18 -0.44
N PRO A 283 -7.24 -7.10 -1.44
CA PRO A 283 -6.72 -8.29 -2.10
C PRO A 283 -6.05 -9.22 -1.06
N GLU A 284 -6.13 -10.54 -1.26
CA GLU A 284 -5.54 -11.54 -0.35
C GLU A 284 -4.01 -11.39 -0.18
N ILE A 285 -3.37 -10.70 -1.13
CA ILE A 285 -1.94 -10.41 -1.15
C ILE A 285 -1.76 -8.93 -0.80
N LEU A 286 -0.88 -8.62 0.17
CA LEU A 286 -0.58 -7.27 0.70
C LEU A 286 -1.64 -6.65 1.62
N GLN A 287 -2.41 -7.45 2.35
CA GLN A 287 -3.43 -6.94 3.26
C GLN A 287 -2.85 -5.95 4.27
N ASN A 288 -1.75 -6.31 4.95
CA ASN A 288 -1.17 -5.46 6.01
C ASN A 288 -0.50 -4.21 5.44
N THR A 289 0.19 -4.36 4.31
CA THR A 289 0.76 -3.25 3.56
C THR A 289 -0.30 -2.23 3.14
N LEU A 290 -1.43 -2.69 2.56
CA LEU A 290 -2.51 -1.82 2.12
C LEU A 290 -3.24 -1.16 3.28
N SER A 291 -3.50 -1.89 4.38
CA SER A 291 -4.08 -1.30 5.59
C SER A 291 -3.16 -0.22 6.18
N SER A 292 -1.83 -0.45 6.21
CA SER A 292 -0.87 0.57 6.64
C SER A 292 -0.88 1.79 5.72
N LEU A 293 -0.96 1.58 4.41
CA LEU A 293 -1.01 2.66 3.42
C LEU A 293 -2.30 3.49 3.57
N GLU A 294 -3.45 2.84 3.76
CA GLU A 294 -4.73 3.51 3.96
C GLU A 294 -4.71 4.43 5.19
N VAL A 295 -4.11 3.97 6.30
CA VAL A 295 -3.93 4.79 7.51
C VAL A 295 -3.04 6.01 7.23
N LYS A 296 -1.96 5.84 6.45
CA LYS A 296 -1.03 6.92 6.10
C LYS A 296 -1.58 7.88 5.06
N LEU A 297 -2.53 7.43 4.23
CA LEU A 297 -3.07 8.17 3.10
C LEU A 297 -3.64 9.53 3.52
N LYS A 298 -4.35 9.58 4.66
CA LYS A 298 -4.90 10.83 5.18
C LYS A 298 -3.81 11.88 5.38
N CYS A 299 -2.73 11.51 6.06
CA CYS A 299 -1.59 12.40 6.32
C CYS A 299 -0.87 12.77 5.01
N SER A 300 -0.80 11.82 4.06
CA SER A 300 -0.22 12.00 2.73
C SER A 300 -0.96 13.10 1.95
N ILE A 301 -2.29 13.01 1.88
CA ILE A 301 -3.17 13.96 1.20
C ILE A 301 -3.12 15.34 1.87
N GLN A 302 -3.18 15.39 3.21
CA GLN A 302 -3.10 16.66 3.96
C GLN A 302 -1.77 17.39 3.71
N SER A 303 -0.66 16.65 3.72
CA SER A 303 0.65 17.20 3.39
C SER A 303 0.69 17.74 1.95
N ALA A 304 0.17 16.98 0.98
CA ALA A 304 0.10 17.43 -0.41
C ALA A 304 -0.78 18.70 -0.59
N LEU A 305 -1.95 18.75 0.06
CA LEU A 305 -2.85 19.92 0.01
C LEU A 305 -2.22 21.20 0.57
N SER A 306 -1.32 21.08 1.55
CA SER A 306 -0.59 22.22 2.13
C SER A 306 0.46 22.81 1.18
N LEU A 307 0.95 22.01 0.23
CA LEU A 307 1.94 22.41 -0.77
C LEU A 307 1.31 23.00 -2.03
N LEU A 308 0.01 22.75 -2.26
CA LEU A 308 -0.71 23.37 -3.35
C LEU A 308 -1.01 24.83 -3.02
N PRO A 309 -0.79 25.76 -3.97
CA PRO A 309 -1.16 27.15 -3.77
C PRO A 309 -2.61 27.27 -3.32
N THR A 310 -2.83 28.09 -2.30
CA THR A 310 -4.16 28.65 -2.03
C THR A 310 -4.39 29.68 -3.12
N SER A 311 -5.06 29.27 -4.20
CA SER A 311 -5.53 30.19 -5.23
C SER A 311 -6.31 31.33 -4.58
N LEU A 312 -5.82 32.57 -4.81
CA LEU A 312 -6.56 33.82 -4.66
C LEU A 312 -7.83 33.82 -5.52
#